data_AF-A0A3D5JWX6-F1
#
_entry.id   AF-A0A3D5JWX6-F1
#
_cell.length_a   1.000
_cell.length_b   1.000
_cell.length_c   1.000
_cell.angle_alpha   90.00
_cell.angle_beta   90.00
_cell.angle_gamma   90.00
#
_symmetry.space_group_name_H-M   'P 1'
#
loop_
_entity.id
_entity.type
_entity.pdbx_description
1 polymer ?
#
loop_
_entity_poly.entity_id
_entity_poly.type
_entity_poly.pdbx_seq_one_letter_code
_entity_poly.pdbx_strand_id
1 'polypeptide(L)'
;MLSKISKSNDKKMDQESLNKTWFIDIDGTIVKTRNNEQLDEAINSMGEKSYMSEVPIEKSINFIRSIPTSDTIVLTTARDSRHEDHTLKMLKHFRIRYDRILFDLRSGARVLINDIKPVGIAGNTEPLKMAYAINVRRNEGINMSNIIL
;
A
#
# COMPACT_ATOMS: atom_id res chain seq x y z
N MET A 1 -43.27 -41.91 -8.93
CA MET A 1 -42.08 -42.15 -8.09
C MET A 1 -40.94 -41.30 -8.66
N LEU A 2 -40.91 -40.02 -8.32
CA LEU A 2 -39.94 -39.05 -8.83
C LEU A 2 -38.71 -39.07 -7.92
N SER A 3 -37.57 -39.49 -8.46
CA SER A 3 -36.27 -39.50 -7.78
C SER A 3 -35.82 -38.07 -7.49
N LYS A 4 -35.59 -37.78 -6.21
CA LYS A 4 -34.97 -36.53 -5.75
C LYS A 4 -33.53 -36.47 -6.26
N ILE A 5 -33.27 -35.58 -7.20
CA ILE A 5 -31.90 -35.16 -7.55
C ILE A 5 -31.41 -34.29 -6.40
N SER A 6 -30.44 -34.79 -5.63
CA SER A 6 -29.68 -34.02 -4.66
C SER A 6 -28.85 -32.98 -5.41
N LYS A 7 -29.22 -31.70 -5.31
CA LYS A 7 -28.32 -30.61 -5.68
C LYS A 7 -27.16 -30.62 -4.69
N SER A 8 -25.98 -31.05 -5.13
CA SER A 8 -24.73 -30.81 -4.42
C SER A 8 -24.57 -29.30 -4.26
N ASN A 9 -24.51 -28.86 -3.01
CA ASN A 9 -24.05 -27.52 -2.68
C ASN A 9 -22.54 -27.49 -2.91
N ASP A 10 -22.12 -27.33 -4.17
CA ASP A 10 -20.77 -26.89 -4.47
C ASP A 10 -20.67 -25.43 -4.01
N LYS A 11 -20.39 -25.25 -2.72
CA LYS A 11 -19.75 -24.02 -2.24
C LYS A 11 -18.46 -23.91 -3.02
N LYS A 12 -18.49 -23.09 -4.08
CA LYS A 12 -17.29 -22.47 -4.65
C LYS A 12 -16.52 -21.93 -3.45
N MET A 13 -15.47 -22.64 -3.06
CA MET A 13 -14.61 -22.22 -1.97
C MET A 13 -13.95 -20.96 -2.49
N ASP A 14 -14.36 -19.81 -1.96
CA ASP A 14 -13.93 -18.52 -2.45
C ASP A 14 -12.39 -18.50 -2.54
N GLN A 15 -11.88 -18.44 -3.77
CA GLN A 15 -10.48 -18.10 -3.99
C GLN A 15 -10.22 -16.77 -3.27
N GLU A 16 -9.16 -16.71 -2.47
CA GLU A 16 -8.58 -15.51 -1.83
C GLU A 16 -9.08 -15.08 -0.43
N SER A 17 -9.05 -15.99 0.55
CA SER A 17 -9.16 -15.62 1.98
C SER A 17 -7.85 -15.15 2.64
N LEU A 18 -6.79 -14.93 1.85
CA LEU A 18 -5.49 -14.50 2.40
C LEU A 18 -5.39 -12.98 2.41
N ASN A 19 -5.41 -12.41 3.62
CA ASN A 19 -5.11 -11.00 3.85
C ASN A 19 -3.76 -10.64 3.21
N LYS A 20 -3.75 -9.54 2.46
CA LYS A 20 -2.57 -9.07 1.73
C LYS A 20 -1.76 -8.09 2.58
N THR A 21 -0.49 -7.92 2.23
CA THR A 21 0.34 -6.83 2.73
C THR A 21 0.71 -5.91 1.58
N TRP A 22 0.42 -4.62 1.75
CA TRP A 22 0.67 -3.58 0.76
C TRP A 22 1.88 -2.76 1.17
N PHE A 23 2.96 -2.87 0.41
CA PHE A 23 4.12 -1.98 0.54
C PHE A 23 3.91 -0.77 -0.36
N ILE A 24 3.70 0.42 0.22
CA ILE A 24 3.34 1.63 -0.53
C ILE A 24 4.35 2.74 -0.25
N ASP A 25 4.96 3.26 -1.31
CA ASP A 25 5.87 4.40 -1.24
C ASP A 25 5.15 5.71 -0.84
N ILE A 26 5.86 6.63 -0.18
CA ILE A 26 5.29 7.93 0.22
C ILE A 26 5.52 9.00 -0.86
N ASP A 27 6.78 9.30 -1.17
CA ASP A 27 7.19 10.49 -1.92
C ASP A 27 7.06 10.35 -3.44
N GLY A 28 6.07 11.01 -4.01
CA GLY A 28 5.71 10.89 -5.42
C GLY A 28 4.65 9.83 -5.68
N THR A 29 4.20 9.16 -4.62
CA THR A 29 3.18 8.11 -4.67
C THR A 29 1.95 8.53 -3.88
N ILE A 30 2.06 8.85 -2.58
CA ILE A 30 0.95 9.31 -1.73
C ILE A 30 0.87 10.83 -1.66
N VAL A 31 2.02 11.49 -1.57
CA VAL A 31 2.16 12.95 -1.60
C VAL A 31 3.10 13.34 -2.74
N LYS A 32 3.10 14.60 -3.15
CA LYS A 32 4.07 15.09 -4.13
C LYS A 32 5.49 14.95 -3.57
N THR A 33 6.42 14.42 -4.37
CA THR A 33 7.81 14.18 -3.94
C THR A 33 8.46 15.42 -3.33
N ARG A 34 9.12 15.23 -2.19
CA ARG A 34 10.20 16.09 -1.67
C ARG A 34 11.42 15.23 -1.35
N ASN A 35 12.61 15.80 -1.46
CA ASN A 35 13.82 15.19 -0.91
C ASN A 35 14.03 15.64 0.56
N ASN A 36 15.03 15.05 1.22
CA ASN A 36 15.35 15.32 2.62
C ASN A 36 15.74 16.80 2.84
N GLU A 37 16.46 17.43 1.90
CA GLU A 37 16.85 18.84 2.01
C GLU A 37 15.65 19.79 1.93
N GLN A 38 14.68 19.51 1.05
CA GLN A 38 13.43 20.28 0.95
C GLN A 38 12.55 20.11 2.18
N LEU A 39 12.56 18.93 2.80
CA LEU A 39 11.89 18.70 4.08
C LEU A 39 12.57 19.49 5.21
N ASP A 40 13.89 19.47 5.28
CA ASP A 40 14.67 20.27 6.24
C ASP A 40 14.34 21.77 6.07
N GLU A 41 14.31 22.29 4.84
CA GLU A 41 13.96 23.68 4.56
C GLU A 41 12.52 24.03 5.01
N ALA A 42 11.55 23.17 4.69
CA ALA A 42 10.16 23.38 5.11
C ALA A 42 10.01 23.37 6.63
N ILE A 43 10.69 22.44 7.32
CA ILE A 43 10.68 22.34 8.78
C ILE A 43 11.32 23.56 9.41
N ASN A 44 12.48 24.00 8.92
CA ASN A 44 13.19 25.15 9.46
C ASN A 44 12.42 26.46 9.25
N SER A 45 11.78 26.63 8.09
CA SER A 45 11.06 27.86 7.75
C SER A 45 9.66 27.95 8.37
N MET A 46 8.94 26.82 8.49
CA MET A 46 7.54 26.81 8.92
C MET A 46 7.33 26.18 10.31
N GLY A 47 8.37 25.59 10.89
CA GLY A 47 8.33 24.92 12.20
C GLY A 47 7.24 23.85 12.26
N GLU A 48 6.45 23.91 13.33
CA GLU A 48 5.38 22.96 13.63
C GLU A 48 4.30 22.84 12.55
N LYS A 49 4.14 23.84 11.68
CA LYS A 49 3.12 23.80 10.60
C LYS A 49 3.65 23.26 9.28
N SER A 50 4.94 22.91 9.21
CA SER A 50 5.60 22.45 7.98
C SER A 50 4.88 21.27 7.32
N TYR A 51 4.32 20.33 8.09
CA TYR A 51 3.59 19.17 7.58
C TYR A 51 2.35 19.53 6.74
N MET A 52 1.77 20.73 6.95
CA MET A 52 0.62 21.21 6.19
C MET A 52 1.01 21.71 4.78
N SER A 53 2.29 21.93 4.54
CA SER A 53 2.81 22.37 3.24
C SER A 53 2.96 21.24 2.23
N GLU A 54 2.87 19.98 2.68
CA GLU A 54 2.90 18.82 1.79
C GLU A 54 1.63 18.78 0.93
N VAL A 55 1.72 18.20 -0.28
CA VAL A 55 0.60 18.18 -1.23
C VAL A 55 0.13 16.74 -1.41
N PRO A 56 -1.08 16.37 -0.96
CA PRO A 56 -1.59 15.01 -1.12
C PRO A 56 -1.90 14.68 -2.58
N ILE A 57 -1.79 13.40 -2.92
CA ILE A 57 -2.24 12.86 -4.21
C ILE A 57 -3.54 12.10 -3.97
N GLU A 58 -4.67 12.78 -4.25
CA GLU A 58 -6.02 12.29 -3.93
C GLU A 58 -6.32 10.87 -4.44
N LYS A 59 -5.84 10.52 -5.64
CA LYS A 59 -6.04 9.17 -6.20
C LYS A 59 -5.44 8.07 -5.31
N SER A 60 -4.25 8.31 -4.78
CA SER A 60 -3.56 7.37 -3.90
C SER A 60 -4.24 7.27 -2.53
N ILE A 61 -4.72 8.39 -2.00
CA ILE A 61 -5.47 8.40 -0.74
C ILE A 61 -6.76 7.59 -0.89
N ASN A 62 -7.50 7.80 -1.99
CA ASN A 62 -8.72 7.05 -2.28
C ASN A 62 -8.44 5.55 -2.43
N PHE A 63 -7.35 5.19 -3.12
CA PHE A 63 -6.91 3.80 -3.22
C PHE A 63 -6.58 3.18 -1.84
N ILE A 64 -5.80 3.87 -1.02
CA ILE A 64 -5.43 3.40 0.32
C ILE A 64 -6.68 3.17 1.19
N ARG A 65 -7.69 4.03 1.07
CA ARG A 65 -8.98 3.89 1.76
C ARG A 65 -9.80 2.71 1.23
N SER A 66 -9.64 2.31 -0.03
CA SER A 66 -10.36 1.17 -0.62
C SER A 66 -9.73 -0.18 -0.33
N ILE A 67 -8.46 -0.23 0.10
CA ILE A 67 -7.83 -1.48 0.54
C ILE A 67 -8.67 -2.07 1.71
N PRO A 68 -8.92 -3.39 1.77
CA PRO A 68 -9.61 -4.02 2.90
C PRO A 68 -8.96 -3.72 4.26
N THR A 69 -9.75 -3.64 5.33
CA THR A 69 -9.23 -3.40 6.69
C THR A 69 -8.52 -4.62 7.28
N SER A 70 -8.76 -5.81 6.73
CA SER A 70 -8.07 -7.04 7.10
C SER A 70 -6.66 -7.13 6.49
N ASP A 71 -6.39 -6.34 5.45
CA ASP A 71 -5.06 -6.23 4.84
C ASP A 71 -4.17 -5.29 5.65
N THR A 72 -2.87 -5.57 5.63
CA THR A 72 -1.84 -4.75 6.25
C THR A 72 -1.28 -3.73 5.26
N ILE A 73 -1.10 -2.48 5.67
CA ILE A 73 -0.42 -1.44 4.90
C ILE A 73 0.89 -1.06 5.59
N VAL A 74 1.99 -1.31 4.89
CA VAL A 74 3.34 -0.87 5.26
C VAL A 74 3.73 0.27 4.34
N LEU A 75 3.84 1.48 4.88
CA LEU A 75 4.40 2.59 4.11
C LEU A 75 5.92 2.46 4.06
N THR A 76 6.51 2.77 2.92
CA THR A 76 7.96 2.73 2.71
C THR A 76 8.41 4.11 2.25
N THR A 77 9.53 4.61 2.75
CA THR A 77 10.05 5.91 2.31
C THR A 77 11.57 5.98 2.39
N ALA A 78 12.13 6.80 1.51
CA ALA A 78 13.54 7.19 1.56
C ALA A 78 13.77 8.45 2.43
N ARG A 79 12.72 8.98 3.07
CA ARG A 79 12.88 10.02 4.09
C ARG A 79 13.74 9.50 5.22
N ASP A 80 14.63 10.37 5.68
CA ASP A 80 15.46 10.06 6.84
C ASP A 80 14.59 10.03 8.09
N SER A 81 14.93 9.18 9.06
CA SER A 81 14.22 9.09 10.35
C SER A 81 14.18 10.42 11.11
N ARG A 82 15.09 11.36 10.83
CA ARG A 82 15.02 12.73 11.36
C ARG A 82 13.74 13.49 10.95
N HIS A 83 13.04 13.05 9.91
CA HIS A 83 11.77 13.61 9.44
C HIS A 83 10.54 12.80 9.88
N GLU A 84 10.70 11.85 10.80
CA GLU A 84 9.63 10.96 11.25
C GLU A 84 8.44 11.75 11.82
N ASP A 85 8.68 12.65 12.79
CA ASP A 85 7.60 13.45 13.41
C ASP A 85 6.81 14.28 12.38
N HIS A 86 7.52 14.96 11.46
CA HIS A 86 6.91 15.69 10.36
C HIS A 86 6.03 14.78 9.50
N THR A 87 6.54 13.61 9.14
CA THR A 87 5.85 12.63 8.29
C THR A 87 4.61 12.05 9.00
N LEU A 88 4.71 11.73 10.29
CA LEU A 88 3.58 11.22 11.08
C LEU A 88 2.47 12.28 11.23
N LYS A 89 2.83 13.54 11.46
CA LYS A 89 1.88 14.67 11.50
C LYS A 89 1.20 14.85 10.15
N MET A 90 1.94 14.78 9.04
CA MET A 90 1.39 14.84 7.69
C MET A 90 0.40 13.70 7.42
N LEU A 91 0.79 12.45 7.70
CA LEU A 91 -0.08 11.28 7.46
C LEU A 91 -1.38 11.37 8.27
N LYS A 92 -1.29 11.82 9.53
CA LYS A 92 -2.45 12.08 10.38
C LYS A 92 -3.31 13.22 9.82
N HIS A 93 -2.70 14.30 9.36
CA HIS A 93 -3.38 15.46 8.79
C HIS A 93 -4.21 15.07 7.56
N PHE A 94 -3.66 14.26 6.66
CA PHE A 94 -4.37 13.76 5.47
C PHE A 94 -5.23 12.53 5.71
N ARG A 95 -5.29 12.04 6.96
CA ARG A 95 -6.05 10.84 7.36
C ARG A 95 -5.69 9.63 6.50
N ILE A 96 -4.38 9.41 6.29
CA ILE A 96 -3.85 8.27 5.57
C ILE A 96 -3.74 7.11 6.56
N ARG A 97 -4.40 5.99 6.25
CA ARG A 97 -4.33 4.78 7.08
C ARG A 97 -3.07 3.99 6.75
N TYR A 98 -2.42 3.45 7.76
CA TYR A 98 -1.29 2.54 7.64
C TYR A 98 -1.15 1.76 8.94
N ASP A 99 -0.47 0.61 8.87
CA ASP A 99 -0.16 -0.21 10.04
C ASP A 99 1.29 -0.03 10.48
N ARG A 100 2.22 0.12 9.52
CA ARG A 100 3.66 0.28 9.77
C ARG A 100 4.27 1.27 8.78
N ILE A 101 5.44 1.82 9.12
CA ILE A 101 6.26 2.64 8.23
C ILE A 101 7.72 2.17 8.32
N LEU A 102 8.40 2.09 7.17
CA LEU A 102 9.84 1.87 7.06
C LEU A 102 10.50 3.14 6.49
N PHE A 103 11.28 3.82 7.34
CA PHE A 103 12.11 4.98 7.00
C PHE A 103 13.53 4.55 6.56
N ASP A 104 14.36 5.53 6.19
CA ASP A 104 15.79 5.37 5.90
C ASP A 104 16.09 4.39 4.75
N LEU A 105 15.12 4.15 3.85
CA LEU A 105 15.34 3.30 2.68
C LEU A 105 16.17 4.05 1.63
N ARG A 106 16.88 3.29 0.77
CA ARG A 106 17.52 3.88 -0.42
C ARG A 106 16.45 4.40 -1.38
N SER A 107 16.76 5.42 -2.19
CA SER A 107 15.85 5.98 -3.20
C SER A 107 15.71 5.14 -4.49
N GLY A 108 16.43 4.02 -4.60
CA GLY A 108 16.45 3.16 -5.80
C GLY A 108 15.20 2.31 -6.01
N ALA A 109 15.25 1.39 -6.97
CA ALA A 109 14.15 0.46 -7.24
C ALA A 109 13.82 -0.42 -6.02
N ARG A 110 12.55 -0.76 -5.84
CA ARG A 110 12.09 -1.71 -4.83
C ARG A 110 11.87 -3.06 -5.50
N VAL A 111 12.46 -4.11 -4.94
CA VAL A 111 12.36 -5.47 -5.48
C VAL A 111 11.65 -6.32 -4.43
N LEU A 112 10.48 -6.87 -4.79
CA LEU A 112 9.74 -7.80 -3.96
C LEU A 112 10.05 -9.23 -4.42
N ILE A 113 10.55 -10.03 -3.51
CA ILE A 113 10.77 -11.47 -3.71
C ILE A 113 9.88 -12.18 -2.69
N ASN A 114 9.00 -13.06 -3.16
CA ASN A 114 8.12 -13.85 -2.30
C ASN A 114 7.96 -15.26 -2.89
N ASP A 115 7.70 -16.25 -2.03
CA ASP A 115 7.50 -17.63 -2.47
C ASP A 115 6.18 -17.78 -3.26
N ILE A 116 6.12 -18.80 -4.11
CA ILE A 116 4.85 -19.24 -4.70
C ILE A 116 4.21 -20.19 -3.71
N LYS A 117 2.97 -19.91 -3.33
CA LYS A 117 2.25 -20.79 -2.41
C LYS A 117 1.84 -22.08 -3.15
N PRO A 118 2.24 -23.28 -2.68
CA PRO A 118 1.88 -24.54 -3.31
C PRO A 118 0.37 -24.80 -3.31
N VAL A 119 -0.06 -25.75 -4.16
CA VAL A 119 -1.45 -26.24 -4.22
C VAL A 119 -1.90 -26.78 -2.86
N GLY A 120 -3.15 -26.53 -2.48
CA GLY A 120 -3.80 -27.10 -1.30
C GLY A 120 -3.48 -26.42 0.04
N ILE A 121 -2.48 -25.55 0.11
CA ILE A 121 -2.06 -24.89 1.36
C ILE A 121 -3.10 -23.86 1.86
N ALA A 122 -3.75 -23.16 0.94
CA ALA A 122 -4.78 -22.16 1.26
C ALA A 122 -6.13 -22.51 0.60
N GLY A 123 -6.39 -23.79 0.38
CA GLY A 123 -7.59 -24.24 -0.37
C GLY A 123 -7.53 -23.92 -1.87
N ASN A 124 -6.37 -23.50 -2.38
CA ASN A 124 -6.13 -23.22 -3.78
C ASN A 124 -5.91 -24.51 -4.59
N THR A 125 -6.55 -24.61 -5.75
CA THR A 125 -6.40 -25.74 -6.68
C THR A 125 -5.20 -25.59 -7.62
N GLU A 126 -4.68 -24.37 -7.75
CA GLU A 126 -3.50 -24.01 -8.54
C GLU A 126 -2.49 -23.25 -7.65
N PRO A 127 -1.18 -23.29 -7.95
CA PRO A 127 -0.19 -22.49 -7.21
C PRO A 127 -0.55 -21.00 -7.22
N LEU A 128 -0.45 -20.33 -6.06
CA LEU A 128 -0.76 -18.90 -5.96
C LEU A 128 0.51 -18.06 -6.02
N LYS A 129 0.50 -17.05 -6.90
CA LYS A 129 1.53 -16.00 -6.89
C LYS A 129 1.31 -15.09 -5.70
N MET A 130 2.39 -14.83 -4.94
CA MET A 130 2.32 -14.03 -3.71
C MET A 130 3.13 -12.72 -3.79
N ALA A 131 3.74 -12.42 -4.94
CA ALA A 131 4.50 -11.20 -5.19
C ALA A 131 3.89 -10.45 -6.37
N TYR A 132 3.65 -9.17 -6.16
CA TYR A 132 3.11 -8.24 -7.15
C TYR A 132 3.83 -6.90 -7.03
N ALA A 133 4.09 -6.25 -8.16
CA ALA A 133 4.74 -4.94 -8.21
C ALA A 133 3.99 -4.03 -9.18
N ILE A 134 3.67 -2.82 -8.74
CA ILE A 134 2.92 -1.82 -9.51
C ILE A 134 3.76 -0.56 -9.57
N ASN A 135 4.12 -0.13 -10.78
CA ASN A 135 4.77 1.16 -10.99
C ASN A 135 3.72 2.26 -11.12
N VAL A 136 3.96 3.37 -10.44
CA VAL A 136 3.15 4.59 -10.50
C VAL A 136 3.97 5.69 -11.14
N ARG A 137 3.36 6.49 -12.02
CA ARG A 137 4.01 7.69 -12.54
C ARG A 137 4.12 8.70 -11.41
N ARG A 138 5.34 9.23 -11.19
CA ARG A 138 5.62 10.18 -10.12
C ARG A 138 4.58 11.29 -10.11
N ASN A 139 4.02 11.56 -8.94
CA ASN A 139 3.05 12.62 -8.68
C ASN A 139 1.66 12.42 -9.35
N GLU A 140 1.38 11.31 -10.03
CA GLU A 140 0.09 11.07 -10.69
C GLU A 140 -0.87 10.20 -9.88
N GLY A 141 -0.34 9.43 -8.93
CA GLY A 141 -1.10 8.62 -7.97
C GLY A 141 -1.48 7.23 -8.47
N ILE A 142 -1.98 6.41 -7.54
CA ILE A 142 -2.31 5.00 -7.79
C ILE A 142 -3.63 4.91 -8.55
N ASN A 143 -3.58 4.38 -9.77
CA ASN A 143 -4.78 4.12 -10.57
C ASN A 143 -5.25 2.67 -10.37
N MET A 144 -6.50 2.52 -9.94
CA MET A 144 -7.12 1.22 -9.68
C MET A 144 -7.15 0.32 -10.93
N SER A 145 -7.27 0.90 -12.13
CA SER A 145 -7.25 0.12 -13.39
C SER A 145 -5.90 -0.54 -13.69
N ASN A 146 -4.82 -0.07 -13.05
CA ASN A 146 -3.48 -0.62 -13.25
C ASN A 146 -3.18 -1.77 -12.28
N ILE A 147 -4.13 -2.09 -11.38
CA ILE A 147 -3.98 -3.09 -10.34
C ILE A 147 -4.83 -4.29 -10.74
N ILE A 148 -4.20 -5.21 -11.47
CA ILE A 148 -4.73 -6.55 -11.73
C ILE A 148 -3.89 -7.49 -10.88
N LEU A 149 -4.43 -7.90 -9.74
CA LEU A 149 -3.81 -8.83 -8.79
C LEU A 149 -4.45 -10.21 -8.91
#